data_AF-A0A5K4FAW8-F1
#
_entry.id   AF-A0A5K4FAW8-F1
#
_cell.length_a   1.000
_cell.length_b   1.000
_cell.length_c   1.000
_cell.angle_alpha   90.00
_cell.angle_beta   90.00
_cell.angle_gamma   90.00
#
_symmetry.space_group_name_H-M   'P 1'
#
loop_
_entity.id
_entity.type
_entity.pdbx_description
1 polymer ?
#
loop_
_entity_poly.entity_id
_entity_poly.type
_entity_poly.pdbx_seq_one_letter_code
_entity_poly.pdbx_strand_id
1 'polypeptide(L)'
;METEIAKDLSRLAEKYQGVVSIGSYPAFHNNYYRVRIAFDSLEEDTLKLAYKDAECLFKDYIIQYNPYPIDKADEEVYKLCKQTESNLGKRVAKSLQCIEEALNKYSDSELVICFNGGKDCTALLHLIHAAIQHQSHNNNNHSENIKPRLPKLLYIRSCSSFPETELFVEKTVDVYYSLSSKILRPDLKQNEQRQTDVNSQSSSCSMDNSVVVYEGSIKSALERFLGDYPEIRGAFMGTRYTDPGAYKMSYMVMSDPGWPQILRINPLLEWTYSDVWNFLRSFSLPYCSLYDAGYTSIGSMEDTHPNPQLRYITESGRIAYHPAYTLDEEICERIGRVHQNTKTD
;
A
#
# COMPACT_ATOMS: atom_id res chain seq x y z
N MET A 1 9.00 16.72 16.30
CA MET A 1 7.87 17.66 16.03
C MET A 1 8.39 19.02 15.58
N GLU A 2 7.57 19.89 14.98
CA GLU A 2 8.01 21.25 14.57
C GLU A 2 8.66 22.03 15.72
N THR A 3 8.14 21.85 16.95
CA THR A 3 8.67 22.45 18.17
C THR A 3 10.13 22.12 18.45
N GLU A 4 10.63 20.96 17.99
CA GLU A 4 12.04 20.57 18.15
C GLU A 4 12.97 21.35 17.23
N ILE A 5 12.49 21.75 16.04
CA ILE A 5 13.29 22.47 15.04
C ILE A 5 13.02 23.98 15.01
N ALA A 6 12.00 24.46 15.71
CA ALA A 6 11.52 25.85 15.64
C ALA A 6 12.60 26.89 15.97
N LYS A 7 13.46 26.61 16.97
CA LYS A 7 14.54 27.51 17.37
C LYS A 7 15.59 27.66 16.27
N ASP A 8 15.97 26.55 15.66
CA ASP A 8 16.97 26.52 14.59
C ASP A 8 16.41 27.08 13.29
N LEU A 9 15.13 26.83 13.01
CA LEU A 9 14.43 27.46 11.89
C LEU A 9 14.36 28.99 12.04
N SER A 10 14.09 29.49 13.25
CA SER A 10 14.05 30.94 13.52
C SER A 10 15.41 31.59 13.27
N ARG A 11 16.50 30.96 13.74
CA ARG A 11 17.88 31.41 13.48
C ARG A 11 18.21 31.44 12.00
N LEU A 12 17.78 30.42 11.25
CA LEU A 12 17.98 30.36 9.81
C LEU A 12 17.20 31.49 9.10
N ALA A 13 15.95 31.72 9.49
CA ALA A 13 15.12 32.81 8.96
C ALA A 13 15.71 34.19 9.26
N GLU A 14 16.23 34.42 10.47
CA GLU A 14 16.93 35.66 10.84
C GLU A 14 18.19 35.87 9.98
N LYS A 15 18.96 34.80 9.73
CA LYS A 15 20.20 34.89 8.92
C LYS A 15 19.95 35.36 7.49
N TYR A 16 18.84 34.94 6.87
CA TYR A 16 18.48 35.27 5.49
C TYR A 16 17.35 36.31 5.39
N GLN A 17 17.11 37.06 6.46
CA GLN A 17 16.02 38.02 6.54
C GLN A 17 16.11 39.05 5.40
N GLY A 18 14.99 39.25 4.71
CA GLY A 18 14.87 40.21 3.61
C GLY A 18 15.40 39.73 2.25
N VAL A 19 16.06 38.57 2.18
CA VAL A 19 16.57 37.98 0.94
C VAL A 19 16.00 36.61 0.62
N VAL A 20 15.70 35.78 1.63
CA VAL A 20 15.01 34.48 1.46
C VAL A 20 13.82 34.41 2.41
N SER A 21 12.64 34.14 1.86
CA SER A 21 11.46 33.78 2.63
C SER A 21 11.53 32.30 3.00
N ILE A 22 11.51 32.00 4.29
CA ILE A 22 11.56 30.63 4.81
C ILE A 22 10.27 30.37 5.57
N GLY A 23 9.50 29.37 5.14
CA GLY A 23 8.24 28.98 5.77
C GLY A 23 8.24 27.52 6.22
N SER A 24 7.63 27.22 7.38
CA SER A 24 7.31 25.87 7.83
C SER A 24 5.82 25.56 7.66
N TYR A 25 5.51 24.37 7.16
CA TYR A 25 4.15 23.92 6.93
C TYR A 25 3.95 22.53 7.53
N PRO A 26 3.09 22.37 8.55
CA PRO A 26 2.82 21.06 9.13
C PRO A 26 2.09 20.14 8.15
N ALA A 27 2.48 18.87 8.14
CA ALA A 27 1.91 17.81 7.30
C ALA A 27 1.22 16.77 8.19
N PHE A 28 -0.07 16.97 8.42
CA PHE A 28 -0.86 16.13 9.34
C PHE A 28 -1.16 14.72 8.80
N HIS A 29 -1.23 14.59 7.47
CA HIS A 29 -1.69 13.36 6.80
C HIS A 29 -0.59 12.69 5.97
N ASN A 30 0.68 12.93 6.29
CA ASN A 30 1.81 12.31 5.61
C ASN A 30 2.48 11.27 6.52
N ASN A 31 2.77 10.08 5.97
CA ASN A 31 3.38 8.96 6.70
C ASN A 31 4.90 9.11 6.93
N TYR A 32 5.53 10.09 6.30
CA TYR A 32 6.99 10.20 6.20
C TYR A 32 7.54 11.42 6.90
N TYR A 33 6.94 12.59 6.68
CA TYR A 33 7.35 13.84 7.32
C TYR A 33 6.19 14.51 8.06
N ARG A 34 6.56 15.33 9.04
CA ARG A 34 5.61 16.14 9.83
C ARG A 34 5.65 17.62 9.48
N VAL A 35 6.74 18.10 8.88
CA VAL A 35 6.93 19.51 8.53
C VAL A 35 7.59 19.59 7.16
N ARG A 36 7.07 20.45 6.29
CA ARG A 36 7.72 20.86 5.05
C ARG A 36 8.28 22.25 5.24
N ILE A 37 9.58 22.42 4.98
CA ILE A 37 10.23 23.72 4.96
C ILE A 37 10.30 24.19 3.50
N ALA A 38 9.83 25.39 3.22
CA ALA A 38 9.89 26.01 1.91
C ALA A 38 10.80 27.23 1.93
N PHE A 39 11.59 27.38 0.89
CA PHE A 39 12.49 28.51 0.68
C PHE A 39 12.09 29.21 -0.62
N ASP A 40 11.95 30.52 -0.59
CA ASP A 40 11.60 31.33 -1.75
C ASP A 40 12.46 32.60 -1.79
N SER A 41 13.00 32.93 -2.95
CA SER A 41 13.87 34.08 -3.15
C SER A 41 13.94 34.46 -4.62
N LEU A 42 14.14 35.75 -4.89
CA LEU A 42 14.47 36.25 -6.23
C LEU A 42 15.95 36.07 -6.58
N GLU A 43 16.80 35.73 -5.60
CA GLU A 43 18.25 35.56 -5.76
C GLU A 43 18.64 34.07 -5.67
N GLU A 44 18.96 33.47 -6.82
CA GLU A 44 19.23 32.03 -6.93
C GLU A 44 20.43 31.56 -6.09
N ASP A 45 21.52 32.33 -6.07
CA ASP A 45 22.74 31.95 -5.33
C ASP A 45 22.53 32.03 -3.81
N THR A 46 21.80 33.04 -3.34
CA THR A 46 21.43 33.19 -1.93
C THR A 46 20.47 32.07 -1.51
N LEU A 47 19.52 31.70 -2.37
CA LEU A 47 18.62 30.56 -2.15
C LEU A 47 19.39 29.24 -2.01
N LYS A 48 20.36 28.97 -2.90
CA LYS A 48 21.23 27.78 -2.82
C LYS A 48 22.02 27.74 -1.53
N LEU A 49 22.56 28.88 -1.09
CA LEU A 49 23.31 28.98 0.16
C LEU A 49 22.39 28.70 1.37
N ALA A 50 21.19 29.29 1.41
CA ALA A 50 20.22 29.06 2.47
C ALA A 50 19.79 27.59 2.54
N TYR A 51 19.58 26.96 1.40
CA TYR A 51 19.26 25.54 1.32
C TYR A 51 20.38 24.66 1.87
N LYS A 52 21.64 24.91 1.48
CA LYS A 52 22.80 24.17 1.98
C LYS A 52 23.00 24.32 3.49
N ASP A 53 22.77 25.52 4.02
CA ASP A 53 22.83 25.78 5.45
C ASP A 53 21.72 25.04 6.21
N ALA A 54 20.51 24.99 5.63
CA ALA A 54 19.40 24.19 6.17
C ALA A 54 19.73 22.69 6.16
N GLU A 55 20.31 22.17 5.07
CA GLU A 55 20.74 20.77 4.97
C GLU A 55 21.75 20.40 6.05
N CYS A 56 22.68 21.30 6.36
CA CYS A 56 23.63 21.11 7.44
C CYS A 56 22.95 21.15 8.81
N LEU A 57 22.07 22.13 9.03
CA LEU A 57 21.41 22.38 10.30
C LEU A 57 20.41 21.27 10.68
N PHE A 58 19.69 20.73 9.69
CA PHE A 58 18.65 19.74 9.89
C PHE A 58 19.04 18.33 9.40
N LYS A 59 20.34 18.07 9.23
CA LYS A 59 20.85 16.82 8.64
C LYS A 59 20.21 15.56 9.21
N ASP A 60 20.04 15.50 10.52
CA ASP A 60 19.51 14.31 11.21
C ASP A 60 17.97 14.18 11.13
N TYR A 61 17.28 15.23 10.65
CA TYR A 61 15.82 15.28 10.51
C TYR A 61 15.35 15.19 9.06
N ILE A 62 16.24 15.41 8.09
CA ILE A 62 15.90 15.39 6.67
C ILE A 62 15.60 13.96 6.25
N ILE A 63 14.45 13.79 5.60
CA ILE A 63 14.04 12.53 5.02
C ILE A 63 14.11 12.61 3.50
N GLN A 64 14.56 11.53 2.86
CA GLN A 64 14.39 11.37 1.43
C GLN A 64 12.94 10.97 1.15
N TYR A 65 12.23 11.78 0.35
CA TYR A 65 10.82 11.58 0.07
C TYR A 65 10.52 11.79 -1.42
N ASN A 66 9.87 10.81 -2.03
CA ASN A 66 9.33 10.93 -3.38
C ASN A 66 7.80 11.13 -3.32
N PRO A 67 7.28 12.32 -3.70
CA PRO A 67 5.83 12.57 -3.72
C PRO A 67 5.08 11.80 -4.83
N TYR A 68 5.80 11.29 -5.85
CA TYR A 68 5.22 10.58 -6.99
C TYR A 68 5.91 9.22 -7.19
N PRO A 69 5.73 8.28 -6.26
CA PRO A 69 6.48 7.03 -6.28
C PRO A 69 6.08 6.06 -7.41
N ILE A 70 4.97 6.36 -8.10
CA ILE A 70 4.39 5.49 -9.13
C ILE A 70 4.89 5.83 -10.53
N ASP A 71 5.27 7.08 -10.78
CA ASP A 71 5.62 7.58 -12.10
C ASP A 71 6.82 6.83 -12.71
N LYS A 72 7.76 6.41 -11.87
CA LYS A 72 8.98 5.70 -12.25
C LYS A 72 9.16 4.42 -11.43
N ALA A 73 8.07 3.73 -11.13
CA ALA A 73 8.09 2.54 -10.30
C ALA A 73 8.98 1.44 -10.91
N ASP A 74 8.90 1.23 -12.23
CA ASP A 74 9.75 0.28 -12.93
C ASP A 74 11.25 0.60 -12.81
N GLU A 75 11.67 1.83 -13.10
CA GLU A 75 13.08 2.25 -13.01
C GLU A 75 13.65 1.95 -11.62
N GLU A 76 12.92 2.34 -10.57
CA GLU A 76 13.37 2.26 -9.19
C GLU A 76 13.30 0.84 -8.61
N VAL A 77 12.24 0.08 -8.90
CA VAL A 77 12.08 -1.32 -8.46
C VAL A 77 13.09 -2.25 -9.17
N TYR A 78 13.26 -2.13 -10.49
CA TYR A 78 14.23 -2.96 -11.22
C TYR A 78 15.68 -2.56 -10.90
N LYS A 79 15.94 -1.31 -10.50
CA LYS A 79 17.22 -0.91 -9.93
C LYS A 79 17.50 -1.62 -8.60
N LEU A 80 16.51 -1.76 -7.72
CA LEU A 80 16.63 -2.54 -6.49
C LEU A 80 16.88 -4.04 -6.78
N CYS A 81 16.22 -4.61 -7.78
CA CYS A 81 16.47 -5.99 -8.26
C CYS A 81 17.94 -6.22 -8.67
N LYS A 82 18.59 -5.22 -9.27
CA LYS A 82 20.00 -5.30 -9.69
C LYS A 82 21.00 -5.28 -8.52
N GLN A 83 20.56 -4.98 -7.30
CA GLN A 83 21.41 -4.98 -6.11
C GLN A 83 21.56 -6.40 -5.55
N THR A 84 22.37 -7.23 -6.21
CA THR A 84 22.55 -8.65 -5.88
C THR A 84 23.15 -8.92 -4.50
N GLU A 85 23.75 -7.92 -3.85
CA GLU A 85 24.26 -8.05 -2.48
C GLU A 85 23.17 -7.80 -1.41
N SER A 86 22.05 -7.15 -1.79
CA SER A 86 20.94 -6.86 -0.88
C SER A 86 19.99 -8.06 -0.77
N ASN A 87 19.69 -8.51 0.45
CA ASN A 87 18.68 -9.55 0.68
C ASN A 87 17.29 -9.11 0.17
N LEU A 88 16.93 -7.83 0.38
CA LEU A 88 15.70 -7.27 -0.16
C LEU A 88 15.73 -7.27 -1.69
N GLY A 89 16.85 -6.88 -2.31
CA GLY A 89 17.02 -6.91 -3.77
C GLY A 89 16.82 -8.31 -4.35
N LYS A 90 17.39 -9.35 -3.72
CA LYS A 90 17.18 -10.76 -4.11
C LYS A 90 15.71 -11.19 -3.98
N ARG A 91 15.03 -10.79 -2.91
CA ARG A 91 13.61 -11.12 -2.69
C ARG A 91 12.71 -10.41 -3.71
N VAL A 92 12.96 -9.12 -3.98
CA VAL A 92 12.28 -8.36 -5.03
C VAL A 92 12.48 -9.01 -6.39
N ALA A 93 13.69 -9.46 -6.72
CA ALA A 93 13.97 -10.17 -7.97
C ALA A 93 13.12 -11.44 -8.13
N LYS A 94 13.03 -12.27 -7.09
CA LYS A 94 12.18 -13.47 -7.08
C LYS A 94 10.68 -13.13 -7.19
N SER A 95 10.23 -12.08 -6.50
CA SER A 95 8.85 -11.60 -6.59
C SER A 95 8.52 -11.16 -8.01
N LEU A 96 9.38 -10.36 -8.65
CA LEU A 96 9.22 -9.92 -10.03
C LEU A 96 9.19 -11.10 -11.00
N GLN A 97 10.08 -12.09 -10.84
CA GLN A 97 10.06 -13.30 -11.65
C GLN A 97 8.70 -14.02 -11.58
N CYS A 98 8.14 -14.18 -10.38
CA CYS A 98 6.83 -14.79 -10.19
C CYS A 98 5.70 -13.95 -10.82
N ILE A 99 5.75 -12.64 -10.68
CA ILE A 99 4.78 -11.71 -11.26
C ILE A 99 4.83 -11.76 -12.79
N GLU A 100 6.01 -11.63 -13.38
CA GLU A 100 6.23 -11.67 -14.83
C GLU A 100 5.81 -13.02 -15.42
N GLU A 101 6.10 -14.14 -14.74
CA GLU A 101 5.63 -15.47 -15.17
C GLU A 101 4.09 -15.52 -15.25
N ALA A 102 3.39 -14.95 -14.27
CA ALA A 102 1.93 -14.88 -14.27
C ALA A 102 1.40 -13.95 -15.38
N LEU A 103 1.97 -12.76 -15.53
CA LEU A 103 1.58 -11.78 -16.56
C LEU A 103 1.85 -12.29 -17.99
N ASN A 104 2.89 -13.11 -18.19
CA ASN A 104 3.17 -13.73 -19.49
C ASN A 104 2.20 -14.88 -19.81
N LYS A 105 1.57 -15.47 -18.79
CA LYS A 105 0.70 -16.65 -18.93
C LYS A 105 -0.78 -16.31 -19.04
N TYR A 106 -1.22 -15.24 -18.39
CA TYR A 106 -2.63 -14.85 -18.30
C TYR A 106 -2.80 -13.40 -18.74
N SER A 107 -3.94 -13.10 -19.37
CA SER A 107 -4.31 -11.70 -19.67
C SER A 107 -4.72 -10.94 -18.40
N ASP A 108 -4.68 -9.60 -18.45
CA ASP A 108 -5.11 -8.74 -17.33
C ASP A 108 -6.55 -9.01 -16.88
N SER A 109 -7.43 -9.45 -17.80
CA SER A 109 -8.82 -9.83 -17.49
C SER A 109 -8.96 -11.18 -16.79
N GLU A 110 -7.96 -12.05 -16.87
CA GLU A 110 -7.93 -13.36 -16.20
C GLU A 110 -7.28 -13.30 -14.82
N LEU A 111 -6.71 -12.14 -14.46
CA LEU A 111 -6.01 -11.93 -13.20
C LEU A 111 -6.78 -10.97 -12.30
N VAL A 112 -6.63 -11.16 -11.00
CA VAL A 112 -7.13 -10.26 -9.96
C VAL A 112 -6.06 -10.04 -8.91
N ILE A 113 -6.06 -8.88 -8.26
CA ILE A 113 -5.18 -8.56 -7.14
C ILE A 113 -6.01 -8.50 -5.87
N CYS A 114 -5.77 -9.41 -4.93
CA CYS A 114 -6.40 -9.36 -3.62
C CYS A 114 -5.80 -8.20 -2.80
N PHE A 115 -6.60 -7.17 -2.56
CA PHE A 115 -6.15 -5.94 -1.91
C PHE A 115 -7.09 -5.55 -0.78
N ASN A 116 -6.54 -5.50 0.45
CA ASN A 116 -7.29 -5.20 1.66
C ASN A 116 -6.81 -3.93 2.38
N GLY A 117 -5.96 -3.12 1.72
CA GLY A 117 -5.36 -1.92 2.32
C GLY A 117 -4.23 -2.19 3.32
N GLY A 118 -3.81 -3.44 3.49
CA GLY A 118 -2.67 -3.80 4.34
C GLY A 118 -1.32 -3.50 3.69
N LYS A 119 -0.28 -3.42 4.53
CA LYS A 119 1.11 -3.16 4.10
C LYS A 119 1.62 -4.14 3.03
N ASP A 120 1.29 -5.43 3.18
CA ASP A 120 1.81 -6.50 2.32
C ASP A 120 1.20 -6.43 0.92
N CYS A 121 -0.13 -6.30 0.82
CA CYS A 121 -0.81 -6.14 -0.47
C CYS A 121 -0.49 -4.80 -1.15
N THR A 122 -0.10 -3.77 -0.38
CA THR A 122 0.38 -2.48 -0.93
C THR A 122 1.74 -2.65 -1.59
N ALA A 123 2.67 -3.36 -0.95
CA ALA A 123 3.97 -3.69 -1.56
C ALA A 123 3.78 -4.54 -2.83
N LEU A 124 2.89 -5.54 -2.77
CA LEU A 124 2.57 -6.38 -3.93
C LEU A 124 1.97 -5.58 -5.10
N LEU A 125 1.01 -4.71 -4.82
CA LEU A 125 0.39 -3.85 -5.85
C LEU A 125 1.46 -3.00 -6.56
N HIS A 126 2.39 -2.43 -5.79
CA HIS A 126 3.47 -1.63 -6.37
C HIS A 126 4.42 -2.46 -7.25
N LEU A 127 4.78 -3.68 -6.83
CA LEU A 127 5.59 -4.59 -7.65
C LEU A 127 4.89 -4.99 -8.96
N ILE A 128 3.59 -5.28 -8.91
CA ILE A 128 2.80 -5.62 -10.10
C ILE A 128 2.74 -4.42 -11.04
N HIS A 129 2.49 -3.22 -10.51
CA HIS A 129 2.51 -1.98 -11.29
C HIS A 129 3.87 -1.75 -11.96
N ALA A 130 4.97 -1.89 -11.21
CA ALA A 130 6.32 -1.77 -11.74
C ALA A 130 6.59 -2.78 -12.87
N ALA A 131 6.16 -4.03 -12.73
CA ALA A 131 6.34 -5.05 -13.77
C ALA A 131 5.55 -4.74 -15.05
N ILE A 132 4.29 -4.32 -14.94
CA ILE A 132 3.46 -3.96 -16.11
C ILE A 132 3.99 -2.68 -16.77
N GLN A 133 4.40 -1.68 -15.98
CA GLN A 133 5.06 -0.48 -16.48
C GLN A 133 6.34 -0.84 -17.26
N HIS A 134 7.17 -1.74 -16.71
CA HIS A 134 8.40 -2.20 -17.36
C HIS A 134 8.14 -2.90 -18.70
N GLN A 135 7.16 -3.80 -18.75
CA GLN A 135 6.76 -4.47 -19.99
C GLN A 135 6.25 -3.46 -21.04
N SER A 136 5.48 -2.45 -20.60
CA SER A 136 4.97 -1.40 -21.47
C SER A 136 6.09 -0.55 -22.07
N HIS A 137 7.08 -0.15 -21.28
CA HIS A 137 8.26 0.60 -21.74
C HIS A 137 9.11 -0.21 -22.72
N ASN A 138 9.31 -1.51 -22.48
CA ASN A 138 10.10 -2.35 -23.37
C ASN A 138 9.40 -2.66 -24.71
N ASN A 139 8.06 -2.68 -24.72
CA ASN A 139 7.27 -2.98 -25.93
C ASN A 139 7.02 -1.75 -26.83
N ASN A 140 6.99 -0.54 -26.27
CA ASN A 140 6.68 0.70 -27.00
C ASN A 140 7.94 1.50 -27.38
N ASN A 141 8.52 1.22 -28.55
CA ASN A 141 9.53 2.12 -29.13
C ASN A 141 8.94 3.38 -29.77
N HIS A 142 7.63 3.46 -30.08
CA HIS A 142 6.97 4.67 -30.60
C HIS A 142 5.43 4.53 -30.55
N SER A 143 4.76 5.00 -29.49
CA SER A 143 3.43 5.65 -29.51
C SER A 143 2.89 5.88 -28.10
N GLU A 144 1.97 6.85 -28.02
CA GLU A 144 1.43 7.64 -26.89
C GLU A 144 1.30 7.01 -25.50
N ASN A 145 1.34 7.88 -24.48
CA ASN A 145 1.16 7.66 -23.03
C ASN A 145 -0.13 6.89 -22.64
N ILE A 146 -0.26 5.63 -23.04
CA ILE A 146 -1.31 4.75 -22.53
C ILE A 146 -0.83 4.25 -21.16
N LYS A 147 -1.52 4.66 -20.09
CA LYS A 147 -1.25 4.14 -18.75
C LYS A 147 -1.40 2.61 -18.76
N PRO A 148 -0.45 1.84 -18.19
CA PRO A 148 -0.56 0.39 -18.10
C PRO A 148 -1.87 0.00 -17.40
N ARG A 149 -2.59 -0.95 -17.99
CA ARG A 149 -3.87 -1.42 -17.43
C ARG A 149 -3.56 -2.49 -16.38
N LEU A 150 -3.87 -2.19 -15.12
CA LEU A 150 -3.72 -3.15 -14.03
C LEU A 150 -4.90 -4.15 -14.02
N PRO A 151 -4.67 -5.41 -13.59
CA PRO A 151 -5.75 -6.33 -13.24
C PRO A 151 -6.67 -5.73 -12.16
N LYS A 152 -7.91 -6.22 -12.06
CA LYS A 152 -8.87 -5.71 -11.07
C LYS A 152 -8.38 -5.92 -9.64
N LEU A 153 -8.74 -5.02 -8.73
CA LEU A 153 -8.62 -5.26 -7.29
C LEU A 153 -9.87 -5.99 -6.77
N LEU A 154 -9.65 -7.07 -6.02
CA LEU A 154 -10.68 -7.71 -5.20
C LEU A 154 -10.46 -7.33 -3.74
N TYR A 155 -11.44 -6.67 -3.15
CA TYR A 155 -11.47 -6.37 -1.73
C TYR A 155 -12.59 -7.14 -1.03
N ILE A 156 -12.23 -8.18 -0.28
CA ILE A 156 -13.20 -8.88 0.58
C ILE A 156 -13.24 -8.15 1.93
N ARG A 157 -14.35 -7.45 2.17
CA ARG A 157 -14.53 -6.55 3.30
C ARG A 157 -15.15 -7.28 4.49
N SER A 158 -14.59 -7.06 5.68
CA SER A 158 -15.22 -7.45 6.94
C SER A 158 -16.41 -6.55 7.25
N CYS A 159 -17.39 -7.04 8.02
CA CYS A 159 -18.49 -6.22 8.53
C CYS A 159 -18.01 -5.09 9.46
N SER A 160 -16.83 -5.25 10.06
CA SER A 160 -16.22 -4.29 11.00
C SER A 160 -14.83 -3.85 10.53
N SER A 161 -14.71 -3.40 9.28
CA SER A 161 -13.48 -2.75 8.78
C SER A 161 -13.22 -1.39 9.45
N PHE A 162 -11.94 -1.07 9.67
CA PHE A 162 -11.54 0.26 10.12
C PHE A 162 -11.80 1.34 9.04
N PRO A 163 -12.38 2.50 9.38
CA PRO A 163 -12.55 3.61 8.44
C PRO A 163 -11.26 4.08 7.79
N GLU A 164 -10.14 4.08 8.53
CA GLU A 164 -8.82 4.45 8.02
C GLU A 164 -8.34 3.50 6.92
N THR A 165 -8.69 2.21 7.02
CA THR A 165 -8.39 1.21 6.00
C THR A 165 -9.25 1.44 4.76
N GLU A 166 -10.55 1.71 4.91
CA GLU A 166 -11.43 2.02 3.77
C GLU A 166 -10.95 3.28 3.03
N LEU A 167 -10.64 4.36 3.77
CA LEU A 167 -10.08 5.59 3.22
C LEU A 167 -8.74 5.36 2.51
N PHE A 168 -7.91 4.46 3.04
CA PHE A 168 -6.63 4.12 2.41
C PHE A 168 -6.81 3.32 1.13
N VAL A 169 -7.77 2.39 1.09
CA VAL A 169 -8.12 1.65 -0.12
C VAL A 169 -8.59 2.61 -1.21
N GLU A 170 -9.52 3.51 -0.91
CA GLU A 170 -10.00 4.53 -1.86
C GLU A 170 -8.85 5.38 -2.43
N LYS A 171 -7.98 5.92 -1.57
CA LYS A 171 -6.83 6.71 -2.00
C LYS A 171 -5.85 5.91 -2.87
N THR A 172 -5.65 4.63 -2.57
CA THR A 172 -4.77 3.76 -3.34
C THR A 172 -5.32 3.54 -4.74
N VAL A 173 -6.65 3.42 -4.88
CA VAL A 173 -7.31 3.31 -6.19
C VAL A 173 -7.07 4.56 -7.03
N ASP A 174 -7.27 5.75 -6.45
CA ASP A 174 -7.04 7.02 -7.16
C ASP A 174 -5.59 7.19 -7.65
N VAL A 175 -4.67 6.58 -6.91
CA VAL A 175 -3.23 6.71 -7.12
C VAL A 175 -2.70 5.71 -8.16
N TYR A 176 -3.16 4.45 -8.13
CA TYR A 176 -2.73 3.40 -9.07
C TYR A 176 -3.63 3.26 -10.31
N TYR A 177 -4.90 3.64 -10.19
CA TYR A 177 -5.88 3.53 -11.27
C TYR A 177 -6.33 4.92 -11.73
N SER A 178 -6.94 5.01 -12.92
CA SER A 178 -7.47 6.28 -13.46
C SER A 178 -8.51 6.90 -12.51
N LEU A 179 -8.61 8.24 -12.44
CA LEU A 179 -9.65 8.96 -11.69
C LEU A 179 -11.09 8.61 -12.10
N SER A 180 -11.28 8.01 -13.27
CA SER A 180 -12.59 7.48 -13.72
C SER A 180 -12.97 6.14 -13.09
N SER A 181 -12.07 5.55 -12.30
CA SER A 181 -12.25 4.32 -11.55
C SER A 181 -13.45 4.39 -10.62
N LYS A 182 -14.22 3.30 -10.55
CA LYS A 182 -15.34 3.17 -9.61
C LYS A 182 -15.15 1.93 -8.76
N ILE A 183 -15.45 2.07 -7.46
CA ILE A 183 -15.58 0.96 -6.54
C ILE A 183 -16.96 0.33 -6.75
N LEU A 184 -16.99 -0.92 -7.18
CA LEU A 184 -18.21 -1.69 -7.35
C LEU A 184 -18.50 -2.50 -6.08
N ARG A 185 -19.73 -2.41 -5.58
CA ARG A 185 -20.24 -3.20 -4.44
C ARG A 185 -21.46 -4.02 -4.89
N PRO A 186 -21.29 -5.19 -5.54
CA PRO A 186 -22.41 -5.97 -6.08
C PRO A 186 -23.43 -6.34 -4.99
N ASP A 187 -22.97 -6.66 -3.79
CA ASP A 187 -23.78 -7.09 -2.66
C ASP A 187 -24.79 -6.04 -2.19
N LEU A 188 -24.44 -4.76 -2.28
CA LEU A 188 -25.33 -3.67 -1.89
C LEU A 188 -26.40 -3.40 -2.95
N LYS A 189 -26.07 -3.59 -4.24
CA LYS A 189 -27.02 -3.41 -5.35
C LYS A 189 -28.15 -4.46 -5.31
N GLN A 190 -27.84 -5.69 -4.92
CA GLN A 190 -28.87 -6.73 -4.75
C GLN A 190 -29.83 -6.46 -3.58
N ASN A 191 -29.39 -5.71 -2.57
CA ASN A 191 -30.24 -5.30 -1.45
C ASN A 191 -31.12 -4.08 -1.77
N GLU A 192 -30.63 -3.13 -2.58
CA GLU A 192 -31.42 -1.97 -3.04
C GLU A 192 -32.48 -2.38 -4.09
N GLN A 193 -32.19 -3.37 -4.94
CA GLN A 193 -33.14 -3.88 -5.94
C GLN A 193 -34.31 -4.68 -5.35
N ARG A 194 -34.32 -4.98 -4.04
CA ARG A 194 -35.50 -5.54 -3.36
C ARG A 194 -36.52 -4.48 -2.92
N GLN A 195 -36.27 -3.19 -3.16
CA GLN A 195 -37.18 -2.12 -2.73
C GLN A 195 -37.68 -1.15 -3.80
N THR A 196 -37.23 -1.23 -5.05
CA THR A 196 -37.87 -0.45 -6.14
C THR A 196 -37.80 -1.19 -7.47
N ASP A 197 -38.90 -1.83 -7.85
CA ASP A 197 -39.22 -2.02 -9.26
C ASP A 197 -39.57 -0.65 -9.86
N VAL A 198 -38.89 -0.29 -10.96
CA VAL A 198 -39.43 0.32 -12.20
C VAL A 198 -38.28 0.99 -12.98
N ASN A 199 -38.00 0.40 -14.14
CA ASN A 199 -37.41 0.98 -15.36
C ASN A 199 -36.34 2.08 -15.26
N SER A 200 -35.12 1.69 -15.59
CA SER A 200 -34.27 2.53 -16.44
C SER A 200 -33.34 1.64 -17.28
N GLN A 201 -33.57 1.61 -18.59
CA GLN A 201 -32.63 1.08 -19.58
C GLN A 201 -31.33 1.89 -19.47
N SER A 202 -30.26 1.27 -18.97
CA SER A 202 -28.92 1.86 -18.94
C SER A 202 -28.12 1.40 -20.14
N SER A 203 -27.76 2.36 -20.98
CA SER A 203 -26.76 2.28 -22.04
C SER A 203 -25.50 1.53 -21.60
N SER A 204 -25.09 0.53 -22.39
CA SER A 204 -23.86 -0.23 -22.19
C SER A 204 -22.62 0.61 -22.56
N CYS A 205 -22.21 1.48 -21.66
CA CYS A 205 -20.83 1.94 -21.62
C CYS A 205 -20.03 0.85 -20.90
N SER A 206 -19.05 0.24 -21.56
CA SER A 206 -18.12 -0.72 -20.95
C SER A 206 -17.39 -0.06 -19.77
N MET A 207 -17.94 -0.22 -18.57
CA MET A 207 -17.36 0.35 -17.35
C MET A 207 -16.16 -0.48 -16.94
N ASP A 208 -14.97 0.12 -17.02
CA ASP A 208 -13.75 -0.47 -16.49
C ASP A 208 -13.73 -0.32 -14.96
N ASN A 209 -14.35 -1.26 -14.27
CA ASN A 209 -14.38 -1.28 -12.80
C ASN A 209 -13.02 -1.75 -12.29
N SER A 210 -12.29 -0.88 -11.59
CA SER A 210 -10.96 -1.14 -11.06
C SER A 210 -10.97 -1.89 -9.74
N VAL A 211 -12.00 -1.71 -8.90
CA VAL A 211 -12.15 -2.42 -7.62
C VAL A 211 -13.52 -3.04 -7.47
N VAL A 212 -13.56 -4.30 -7.06
CA VAL A 212 -14.77 -5.01 -6.71
C VAL A 212 -14.72 -5.41 -5.24
N VAL A 213 -15.78 -5.04 -4.50
CA VAL A 213 -15.88 -5.28 -3.06
C VAL A 213 -17.01 -6.25 -2.77
N TYR A 214 -16.69 -7.30 -2.02
CA TYR A 214 -17.66 -8.26 -1.49
C TYR A 214 -17.59 -8.28 0.03
N GLU A 215 -18.73 -8.45 0.68
CA GLU A 215 -18.82 -8.49 2.14
C GLU A 215 -19.02 -9.93 2.64
N GLY A 216 -18.46 -10.25 3.81
CA GLY A 216 -18.67 -11.53 4.48
C GLY A 216 -17.42 -12.43 4.51
N SER A 217 -17.62 -13.75 4.64
CA SER A 217 -16.51 -14.69 4.76
C SER A 217 -15.73 -14.80 3.44
N ILE A 218 -14.40 -14.98 3.53
CA ILE A 218 -13.52 -15.09 2.35
C ILE A 218 -14.04 -16.13 1.36
N LYS A 219 -14.44 -17.31 1.85
CA LYS A 219 -14.96 -18.39 1.00
C LYS A 219 -16.23 -17.98 0.25
N SER A 220 -17.25 -17.47 0.94
CA SER A 220 -18.53 -17.10 0.32
C SER A 220 -18.43 -15.88 -0.60
N ALA A 221 -17.57 -14.92 -0.27
CA ALA A 221 -17.26 -13.78 -1.11
C ALA A 221 -16.54 -14.22 -2.39
N LEU A 222 -15.58 -15.12 -2.27
CA LEU A 222 -14.86 -15.67 -3.42
C LEU A 222 -15.76 -16.51 -4.33
N GLU A 223 -16.69 -17.31 -3.76
CA GLU A 223 -17.69 -18.07 -4.54
C GLU A 223 -18.53 -17.15 -5.43
N ARG A 224 -19.04 -16.05 -4.86
CA ARG A 224 -19.84 -15.06 -5.60
C ARG A 224 -19.00 -14.31 -6.63
N PHE A 225 -17.80 -13.88 -6.24
CA PHE A 225 -16.88 -13.21 -7.16
C PHE A 225 -16.57 -14.05 -8.40
N LEU A 226 -16.25 -15.34 -8.24
CA LEU A 226 -15.97 -16.21 -9.39
C LEU A 226 -17.22 -16.58 -10.19
N GLY A 227 -18.41 -16.47 -9.59
CA GLY A 227 -19.67 -16.56 -10.32
C GLY A 227 -19.91 -15.34 -11.21
N ASP A 228 -19.61 -14.14 -10.71
CA ASP A 228 -19.76 -12.87 -11.42
C ASP A 228 -18.65 -12.64 -12.47
N TYR A 229 -17.46 -13.20 -12.25
CA TYR A 229 -16.26 -13.07 -13.10
C TYR A 229 -15.65 -14.44 -13.44
N PRO A 230 -16.33 -15.27 -14.27
CA PRO A 230 -15.91 -16.64 -14.59
C PRO A 230 -14.63 -16.71 -15.43
N GLU A 231 -14.18 -15.60 -16.00
CA GLU A 231 -12.91 -15.49 -16.73
C GLU A 231 -11.68 -15.51 -15.81
N ILE A 232 -11.83 -15.18 -14.52
CA ILE A 232 -10.71 -15.09 -13.60
C ILE A 232 -10.08 -16.47 -13.38
N ARG A 233 -8.76 -16.55 -13.59
CA ARG A 233 -7.93 -17.75 -13.46
C ARG A 233 -6.96 -17.67 -12.29
N GLY A 234 -6.44 -16.48 -11.99
CA GLY A 234 -5.40 -16.28 -10.99
C GLY A 234 -5.63 -15.07 -10.09
N ALA A 235 -5.28 -15.22 -8.81
CA ALA A 235 -5.32 -14.16 -7.82
C ALA A 235 -3.93 -13.91 -7.23
N PHE A 236 -3.43 -12.70 -7.37
CA PHE A 236 -2.26 -12.22 -6.66
C PHE A 236 -2.59 -11.98 -5.19
N MET A 237 -1.76 -12.51 -4.29
CA MET A 237 -1.94 -12.47 -2.84
C MET A 237 -0.65 -12.05 -2.14
N GLY A 238 -0.78 -11.10 -1.20
CA GLY A 238 0.34 -10.59 -0.39
C GLY A 238 0.75 -11.50 0.77
N THR A 239 0.65 -12.82 0.61
CA THR A 239 0.95 -13.79 1.67
C THR A 239 2.45 -13.98 1.84
N ARG A 240 2.92 -14.03 3.09
CA ARG A 240 4.31 -14.38 3.48
C ARG A 240 4.36 -15.77 4.13
N TYR A 241 5.52 -16.42 4.17
CA TYR A 241 5.69 -17.72 4.85
C TYR A 241 5.40 -17.66 6.36
N THR A 242 5.54 -16.50 6.96
CA THR A 242 5.24 -16.25 8.38
C THR A 242 3.75 -16.06 8.66
N ASP A 243 2.91 -15.96 7.62
CA ASP A 243 1.47 -15.88 7.81
C ASP A 243 0.87 -17.25 8.17
N PRO A 244 -0.23 -17.29 8.95
CA PRO A 244 -0.88 -18.52 9.35
C PRO A 244 -1.24 -19.41 8.17
N GLY A 245 -0.77 -20.66 8.19
CA GLY A 245 -1.07 -21.68 7.16
C GLY A 245 -0.28 -21.55 5.85
N ALA A 246 0.68 -20.62 5.74
CA ALA A 246 1.43 -20.38 4.51
C ALA A 246 2.80 -21.08 4.47
N TYR A 247 3.24 -21.73 5.54
CA TYR A 247 4.58 -22.32 5.64
C TYR A 247 4.86 -23.31 4.50
N LYS A 248 5.95 -23.06 3.75
CA LYS A 248 6.39 -23.84 2.57
C LYS A 248 5.37 -23.93 1.43
N MET A 249 4.44 -22.99 1.34
CA MET A 249 3.56 -22.84 0.17
C MET A 249 4.38 -22.57 -1.11
N SER A 250 3.96 -23.11 -2.25
CA SER A 250 4.55 -22.75 -3.55
C SER A 250 4.11 -21.36 -3.99
N TYR A 251 4.96 -20.65 -4.74
CA TYR A 251 4.65 -19.34 -5.31
C TYR A 251 3.34 -19.31 -6.11
N MET A 252 3.06 -20.37 -6.88
CA MET A 252 1.79 -20.54 -7.58
C MET A 252 1.19 -21.88 -7.20
N VAL A 253 -0.02 -21.87 -6.64
CA VAL A 253 -0.71 -23.07 -6.18
C VAL A 253 -2.22 -22.90 -6.26
N MET A 254 -2.95 -23.93 -6.66
CA MET A 254 -4.42 -23.90 -6.61
C MET A 254 -4.90 -23.74 -5.16
N SER A 255 -6.05 -23.11 -4.99
CA SER A 255 -6.83 -23.17 -3.76
C SER A 255 -7.10 -24.62 -3.32
N ASP A 256 -7.17 -24.86 -2.01
CA ASP A 256 -7.37 -26.20 -1.47
C ASP A 256 -8.72 -26.82 -1.86
N PRO A 257 -8.87 -28.15 -1.81
CA PRO A 257 -10.15 -28.80 -2.03
C PRO A 257 -11.25 -28.25 -1.11
N GLY A 258 -12.44 -28.02 -1.66
CA GLY A 258 -13.55 -27.41 -0.93
C GLY A 258 -13.53 -25.89 -0.86
N TRP A 259 -12.51 -25.23 -1.43
CA TRP A 259 -12.54 -23.80 -1.74
C TRP A 259 -12.90 -23.56 -3.21
N PRO A 260 -13.38 -22.34 -3.56
CA PRO A 260 -13.54 -21.93 -4.95
C PRO A 260 -12.22 -22.02 -5.68
N GLN A 261 -12.22 -22.66 -6.85
CA GLN A 261 -11.01 -23.05 -7.54
C GLN A 261 -10.38 -21.88 -8.29
N ILE A 262 -9.26 -21.38 -7.77
CA ILE A 262 -8.46 -20.30 -8.35
C ILE A 262 -6.97 -20.55 -8.11
N LEU A 263 -6.12 -20.14 -9.06
CA LEU A 263 -4.66 -20.15 -8.86
C LEU A 263 -4.27 -19.01 -7.91
N ARG A 264 -3.72 -19.35 -6.74
CA ARG A 264 -3.13 -18.37 -5.82
C ARG A 264 -1.69 -18.10 -6.24
N ILE A 265 -1.38 -16.83 -6.53
CA ILE A 265 -0.06 -16.35 -6.91
C ILE A 265 0.47 -15.52 -5.74
N ASN A 266 1.55 -15.94 -5.10
CA ASN A 266 2.08 -15.37 -3.85
C ASN A 266 3.53 -14.89 -4.04
N PRO A 267 3.78 -13.73 -4.67
CA PRO A 267 5.13 -13.25 -4.94
C PRO A 267 5.93 -12.88 -3.68
N LEU A 268 5.26 -12.65 -2.55
CA LEU A 268 5.87 -12.14 -1.32
C LEU A 268 6.27 -13.24 -0.31
N LEU A 269 6.16 -14.52 -0.65
CA LEU A 269 6.35 -15.63 0.32
C LEU A 269 7.61 -15.51 1.16
N GLU A 270 8.75 -15.16 0.55
CA GLU A 270 10.05 -15.08 1.21
C GLU A 270 10.32 -13.75 1.94
N TRP A 271 9.40 -12.79 1.88
CA TRP A 271 9.56 -11.48 2.52
C TRP A 271 9.38 -11.58 4.03
N THR A 272 10.23 -10.86 4.76
CA THR A 272 10.12 -10.68 6.21
C THR A 272 9.30 -9.44 6.54
N TYR A 273 8.99 -9.22 7.83
CA TYR A 273 8.30 -8.00 8.25
C TYR A 273 9.13 -6.74 7.93
N SER A 274 10.44 -6.79 8.19
CA SER A 274 11.37 -5.69 7.89
C SER A 274 11.47 -5.43 6.39
N ASP A 275 11.45 -6.46 5.54
CA ASP A 275 11.49 -6.27 4.08
C ASP A 275 10.31 -5.43 3.59
N VAL A 276 9.10 -5.73 4.07
CA VAL A 276 7.88 -5.00 3.67
C VAL A 276 8.01 -3.52 4.04
N TRP A 277 8.44 -3.23 5.27
CA TRP A 277 8.61 -1.83 5.70
C TRP A 277 9.76 -1.13 4.99
N ASN A 278 10.90 -1.79 4.83
CA ASN A 278 12.03 -1.23 4.10
C ASN A 278 11.65 -0.91 2.66
N PHE A 279 10.90 -1.78 2.00
CA PHE A 279 10.39 -1.55 0.65
C PHE A 279 9.43 -0.36 0.60
N LEU A 280 8.33 -0.40 1.37
CA LEU A 280 7.35 0.69 1.41
C LEU A 280 8.01 2.03 1.72
N ARG A 281 8.92 2.06 2.70
CA ARG A 281 9.55 3.31 3.13
C ARG A 281 10.60 3.84 2.16
N SER A 282 11.42 2.97 1.57
CA SER A 282 12.45 3.39 0.61
C SER A 282 11.83 4.01 -0.65
N PHE A 283 10.65 3.54 -1.05
CA PHE A 283 9.91 4.09 -2.19
C PHE A 283 8.88 5.16 -1.80
N SER A 284 8.82 5.61 -0.54
CA SER A 284 7.83 6.61 -0.09
C SER A 284 6.36 6.22 -0.38
N LEU A 285 6.04 4.92 -0.39
CA LEU A 285 4.71 4.41 -0.71
C LEU A 285 3.71 4.71 0.40
N PRO A 286 2.54 5.30 0.11
CA PRO A 286 1.54 5.56 1.14
C PRO A 286 1.09 4.24 1.77
N TYR A 287 0.84 4.27 3.08
CA TYR A 287 0.31 3.12 3.83
C TYR A 287 -0.75 3.57 4.84
N CYS A 288 -1.61 2.63 5.25
CA CYS A 288 -2.71 2.92 6.18
C CYS A 288 -2.20 3.58 7.48
N SER A 289 -2.82 4.69 7.88
CA SER A 289 -2.39 5.49 9.04
C SER A 289 -2.45 4.75 10.38
N LEU A 290 -3.21 3.65 10.48
CA LEU A 290 -3.21 2.79 11.67
C LEU A 290 -1.82 2.23 11.98
N TYR A 291 -0.98 2.01 10.97
CA TYR A 291 0.40 1.59 11.18
C TYR A 291 1.22 2.65 11.93
N ASP A 292 0.94 3.94 11.74
CA ASP A 292 1.57 5.01 12.53
C ASP A 292 1.07 5.05 13.98
N ALA A 293 -0.12 4.49 14.23
CA ALA A 293 -0.73 4.34 15.56
C ALA A 293 -0.36 3.02 16.27
N GLY A 294 0.66 2.30 15.78
CA GLY A 294 1.21 1.10 16.41
C GLY A 294 0.49 -0.20 16.08
N TYR A 295 -0.46 -0.21 15.14
CA TYR A 295 -1.02 -1.45 14.63
C TYR A 295 -0.01 -2.15 13.72
N THR A 296 0.37 -3.39 13.99
CA THR A 296 1.37 -4.12 13.17
C THR A 296 0.74 -5.15 12.23
N SER A 297 -0.51 -5.53 12.49
CA SER A 297 -1.33 -6.40 11.67
C SER A 297 -2.78 -5.91 11.74
N ILE A 298 -3.42 -5.62 10.60
CA ILE A 298 -4.76 -5.01 10.54
C ILE A 298 -5.80 -6.02 10.02
N GLY A 299 -6.91 -6.17 10.72
CA GLY A 299 -8.06 -6.97 10.28
C GLY A 299 -9.34 -6.31 10.75
N SER A 300 -10.19 -7.02 11.50
CA SER A 300 -11.44 -6.42 11.97
C SER A 300 -11.23 -5.53 13.18
N MET A 301 -12.10 -4.53 13.38
CA MET A 301 -12.09 -3.69 14.58
C MET A 301 -12.35 -4.49 15.86
N GLU A 302 -13.00 -5.66 15.75
CA GLU A 302 -13.36 -6.51 16.89
C GLU A 302 -12.16 -7.29 17.45
N ASP A 303 -11.18 -7.62 16.60
CA ASP A 303 -10.08 -8.53 16.94
C ASP A 303 -8.69 -7.89 16.81
N THR A 304 -8.61 -6.58 16.58
CA THR A 304 -7.37 -5.89 16.26
C THR A 304 -7.11 -4.72 17.21
N HIS A 305 -5.96 -4.75 17.87
CA HIS A 305 -5.47 -3.68 18.75
C HIS A 305 -4.04 -3.26 18.39
N PRO A 306 -3.59 -2.06 18.82
CA PRO A 306 -2.20 -1.65 18.70
C PRO A 306 -1.27 -2.67 19.35
N ASN A 307 -0.09 -2.86 18.78
CA ASN A 307 0.88 -3.82 19.27
C ASN A 307 1.43 -3.37 20.63
N PRO A 308 1.26 -4.16 21.71
CA PRO A 308 1.75 -3.82 23.04
C PRO A 308 3.28 -3.66 23.14
N GLN A 309 4.07 -4.27 22.26
CA GLN A 309 5.53 -4.05 22.23
C GLN A 309 5.91 -2.64 21.76
N LEU A 310 5.03 -1.97 21.02
CA LEU A 310 5.27 -0.59 20.57
C LEU A 310 4.79 0.46 21.58
N ARG A 311 4.23 0.03 22.72
CA ARG A 311 3.63 0.92 23.71
C ARG A 311 4.70 1.71 24.48
N TYR A 312 4.48 3.01 24.63
CA TYR A 312 5.25 3.88 25.52
C TYR A 312 4.34 4.86 26.28
N ILE A 313 4.90 5.54 27.28
CA ILE A 313 4.20 6.57 28.05
C ILE A 313 4.82 7.92 27.69
N THR A 314 3.98 8.87 27.26
CA THR A 314 4.42 10.24 26.94
C THR A 314 4.83 10.99 28.20
N GLU A 315 5.55 12.11 28.06
CA GLU A 315 5.87 13.00 29.19
C GLU A 315 4.63 13.47 29.97
N SER A 316 3.48 13.57 29.29
CA SER A 316 2.18 13.89 29.88
C SER A 316 1.47 12.72 30.56
N GLY A 317 2.11 11.55 30.65
CA GLY A 317 1.57 10.34 31.28
C GLY A 317 0.53 9.59 30.44
N ARG A 318 0.38 9.91 29.15
CA ARG A 318 -0.58 9.24 28.26
C ARG A 318 0.06 8.03 27.60
N ILE A 319 -0.74 6.99 27.38
CA ILE A 319 -0.32 5.83 26.59
C ILE A 319 -0.26 6.24 25.12
N ALA A 320 0.84 5.94 24.46
CA ALA A 320 1.05 6.11 23.03
C ALA A 320 1.77 4.89 22.45
N TYR A 321 1.89 4.84 21.13
CA TYR A 321 2.52 3.74 20.42
C TYR A 321 3.50 4.25 19.38
N HIS A 322 4.63 3.59 19.26
CA HIS A 322 5.56 3.81 18.16
C HIS A 322 4.96 3.25 16.85
N PRO A 323 5.33 3.80 15.69
CA PRO A 323 4.88 3.29 14.41
C PRO A 323 5.27 1.84 14.16
N ALA A 324 4.47 1.12 13.37
CA ALA A 324 4.63 -0.30 13.12
C ALA A 324 6.01 -0.68 12.55
N TYR A 325 6.61 0.18 11.72
CA TYR A 325 7.92 -0.06 11.13
C TYR A 325 9.08 -0.03 12.15
N THR A 326 8.83 0.32 13.42
CA THR A 326 9.82 0.29 14.50
C THR A 326 9.70 -0.96 15.37
N LEU A 327 8.93 -1.96 14.96
CA LEU A 327 8.85 -3.23 15.68
C LEU A 327 10.12 -4.04 15.45
N ASP A 328 10.85 -4.34 16.52
CA ASP A 328 12.11 -5.09 16.45
C ASP A 328 11.88 -6.61 16.28
N GLU A 329 10.95 -7.18 17.04
CA GLU A 329 10.68 -8.62 17.05
C GLU A 329 9.58 -8.97 16.04
N GLU A 330 9.97 -9.36 14.83
CA GLU A 330 9.00 -9.67 13.76
C GLU A 330 8.00 -10.80 14.13
N ILE A 331 8.41 -11.75 14.98
CA ILE A 331 7.53 -12.81 15.49
C ILE A 331 6.31 -12.27 16.25
N CYS A 332 6.41 -11.03 16.73
CA CYS A 332 5.37 -10.36 17.48
C CYS A 332 4.44 -9.53 16.59
N GLU A 333 4.55 -9.59 15.27
CA GLU A 333 3.71 -8.85 14.33
C GLU A 333 2.21 -8.99 14.64
N ARG A 334 1.76 -10.15 15.11
CA ARG A 334 0.34 -10.48 15.30
C ARG A 334 -0.13 -10.49 16.76
N ILE A 335 0.69 -10.07 17.72
CA ILE A 335 0.29 -10.12 19.15
C ILE A 335 -0.83 -9.13 19.50
N GLY A 336 -1.05 -8.10 18.67
CA GLY A 336 -2.21 -7.22 18.75
C GLY A 336 -3.53 -7.86 18.26
N ARG A 337 -3.51 -9.14 17.83
CA ARG A 337 -4.71 -9.87 17.41
C ARG A 337 -5.29 -10.67 18.56
N VAL A 338 -6.57 -10.47 18.83
CA VAL A 338 -7.31 -11.32 19.75
C VAL A 338 -7.74 -12.56 19.00
N HIS A 339 -7.21 -13.72 19.36
CA HIS A 339 -7.83 -14.97 18.93
C HIS A 339 -9.15 -15.11 19.70
N GLN A 340 -10.29 -15.07 19.00
CA GLN A 340 -11.52 -15.59 19.58
C GLN A 340 -11.21 -17.03 19.98
N ASN A 341 -11.13 -17.31 21.28
CA ASN A 341 -11.19 -18.67 21.77
C ASN A 341 -12.50 -19.23 21.21
N THR A 342 -12.42 -20.08 20.19
CA THR A 342 -13.52 -20.96 19.82
C THR A 342 -13.82 -21.74 21.09
N LYS A 343 -14.89 -21.34 21.79
CA LYS A 343 -15.50 -22.16 22.82
C LYS A 343 -15.87 -23.46 22.15
N THR A 344 -15.07 -24.48 22.41
CA THR A 344 -15.51 -25.87 22.33
C THR A 344 -16.54 -26.03 23.43
N ASP A 345 -17.81 -25.97 23.06
CA ASP A 345 -18.92 -26.61 23.78
C ASP A 345 -19.53 -27.67 22.85
#